data_AF-A0A060N345-F1
#
_entry.id   AF-A0A060N345-F1
#
_cell.length_a   1.000
_cell.length_b   1.000
_cell.length_c   1.000
_cell.angle_alpha   90.00
_cell.angle_beta   90.00
_cell.angle_gamma   90.00
#
_symmetry.space_group_name_H-M   'P 1'
#
loop_
_entity.id
_entity.type
_entity.pdbx_description
1 polymer ?
#
loop_
_entity_poly.entity_id
_entity_poly.type
_entity_poly.pdbx_seq_one_letter_code
_entity_poly.pdbx_strand_id
1 'polypeptide(L)'
;MSKLYCILGKSASGKSTVERMLEKKGLKRIISTTTRPIREGEQEDVDYHYISEDEFKKLESKDCLLENTQYREWHYCIDREFNNFNLSKHDYVCVIEPNGYRQIIKNLGKENVIGVYIYVEDKERLLRSLHREIQPDCQEICRRFLSDIDLFSNIELEVDYCIENKLVYNTVNEIHKIILFNQPVIPEGSEIKIKQINNPKKAHHLIERVGQIGKIYTNHVILNGYRKYKVLFNNNETAYFFGNELEEIK
;
A
#
# COMPACT_ATOMS: atom_id res chain seq x y z
N MET A 1 -14.66 0.84 3.32
CA MET A 1 -14.01 2.02 2.71
C MET A 1 -12.57 1.65 2.41
N SER A 2 -12.03 2.12 1.28
CA SER A 2 -10.64 1.86 0.93
C SER A 2 -9.67 2.57 1.88
N LYS A 3 -8.42 2.11 1.91
CA LYS A 3 -7.37 2.57 2.82
C LYS A 3 -6.12 2.99 2.05
N LEU A 4 -5.32 3.85 2.67
CA LEU A 4 -3.93 4.07 2.29
C LEU A 4 -3.02 3.24 3.20
N TYR A 5 -2.25 2.33 2.60
CA TYR A 5 -1.26 1.52 3.27
C TYR A 5 0.11 2.22 3.19
N CYS A 6 0.55 2.77 4.31
CA CYS A 6 1.86 3.41 4.44
C CYS A 6 2.89 2.34 4.81
N ILE A 7 3.86 2.08 3.94
CA ILE A 7 4.98 1.17 4.19
C ILE A 7 6.15 1.99 4.72
N LEU A 8 6.41 1.86 6.00
CA LEU A 8 7.53 2.49 6.69
C LEU A 8 8.67 1.50 6.78
N GLY A 9 9.90 1.99 6.71
CA GLY A 9 11.06 1.16 6.96
C GLY A 9 12.34 1.94 6.79
N LYS A 10 13.35 1.60 7.59
CA LYS A 10 14.68 2.18 7.46
C LYS A 10 15.29 1.90 6.07
N SER A 11 16.36 2.59 5.69
CA SER A 11 17.08 2.32 4.44
C SER A 11 17.46 0.83 4.32
N ALA A 12 17.40 0.30 3.10
CA ALA A 12 17.64 -1.11 2.77
C ALA A 12 16.74 -2.16 3.47
N SER A 13 15.61 -1.76 4.05
CA SER A 13 14.61 -2.69 4.60
C SER A 13 13.81 -3.46 3.55
N GLY A 14 13.86 -3.06 2.27
CA GLY A 14 13.10 -3.68 1.17
C GLY A 14 11.72 -3.06 0.88
N LYS A 15 11.42 -1.89 1.46
CA LYS A 15 10.13 -1.19 1.37
C LYS A 15 9.64 -0.92 -0.06
N SER A 16 10.53 -0.43 -0.94
CA SER A 16 10.19 -0.18 -2.35
C SER A 16 9.86 -1.47 -3.10
N THR A 17 10.52 -2.59 -2.77
CA THR A 17 10.20 -3.89 -3.37
C THR A 17 8.84 -4.41 -2.89
N VAL A 18 8.55 -4.26 -1.60
CA VAL A 18 7.24 -4.61 -1.01
C VAL A 18 6.12 -3.80 -1.68
N GLU A 19 6.29 -2.48 -1.80
CA GLU A 19 5.34 -1.59 -2.48
C GLU A 19 5.07 -2.02 -3.92
N ARG A 20 6.11 -2.22 -4.75
CA ARG A 20 5.97 -2.68 -6.14
C ARG A 20 5.28 -4.05 -6.23
N MET A 21 5.45 -4.92 -5.23
CA MET A 21 4.75 -6.21 -5.20
C MET A 21 3.29 -6.09 -4.74
N LEU A 22 2.96 -5.13 -3.87
CA LEU A 22 1.59 -4.82 -3.47
C LEU A 22 0.81 -4.15 -4.60
N GLU A 23 1.47 -3.33 -5.41
CA GLU A 23 0.89 -2.79 -6.64
C GLU A 23 0.43 -3.91 -7.59
N LYS A 24 1.27 -4.93 -7.78
CA LYS A 24 0.91 -6.14 -8.55
C LYS A 24 -0.23 -6.96 -7.93
N LYS A 25 -0.58 -6.71 -6.66
CA LYS A 25 -1.75 -7.31 -5.98
C LYS A 25 -3.00 -6.42 -6.04
N GLY A 26 -2.96 -5.31 -6.79
CA GLY A 26 -4.12 -4.49 -7.10
C GLY A 26 -4.23 -3.18 -6.30
N LEU A 27 -3.24 -2.85 -5.46
CA LEU A 27 -3.17 -1.53 -4.83
C LEU A 27 -2.66 -0.50 -5.84
N LYS A 28 -3.16 0.73 -5.76
CA LYS A 28 -2.60 1.84 -6.53
C LYS A 28 -1.35 2.37 -5.82
N ARG A 29 -0.20 2.33 -6.49
CA ARG A 29 1.02 2.93 -5.97
C ARG A 29 0.89 4.45 -5.99
N ILE A 30 1.29 5.10 -4.91
CA ILE A 30 1.50 6.55 -4.85
C ILE A 30 2.96 6.83 -5.17
N ILE A 31 3.19 7.66 -6.17
CA ILE A 31 4.51 8.12 -6.55
C ILE A 31 4.74 9.49 -5.89
N SER A 32 5.83 9.60 -5.13
CA SER A 32 6.23 10.87 -4.51
C SER A 32 6.70 11.86 -5.58
N THR A 33 6.57 13.14 -5.28
CA THR A 33 7.03 14.25 -6.11
C THR A 33 8.31 14.85 -5.50
N THR A 34 9.25 15.30 -6.32
CA THR A 34 10.46 15.97 -5.83
C THR A 34 10.93 17.10 -6.74
N THR A 35 11.56 18.11 -6.15
CA THR A 35 12.27 19.16 -6.90
C THR A 35 13.72 18.82 -7.23
N ARG A 36 14.22 17.70 -6.69
CA ARG A 36 15.58 17.21 -6.97
C ARG A 36 15.71 16.81 -8.44
N PRO A 37 16.84 17.09 -9.12
CA PRO A 37 17.12 16.53 -10.43
C PRO A 37 17.09 15.00 -10.44
N ILE A 38 16.59 14.41 -11.52
CA ILE A 38 16.60 12.96 -11.75
C ILE A 38 18.04 12.41 -11.72
N ARG A 39 18.25 11.27 -11.04
CA ARG A 39 19.56 10.57 -11.01
C ARG A 39 19.67 9.56 -12.15
N GLU A 40 20.89 9.14 -12.44
CA GLU A 40 21.16 8.05 -13.38
C GLU A 40 20.40 6.77 -12.97
N GLY A 41 19.63 6.23 -13.90
CA GLY A 41 18.82 5.02 -13.68
C GLY A 41 17.43 5.26 -13.08
N GLU A 42 17.12 6.45 -12.58
CA GLU A 42 15.76 6.82 -12.18
C GLU A 42 14.90 7.16 -13.42
N GLN A 43 13.58 6.98 -13.31
CA GLN A 43 12.61 7.26 -14.37
C GLN A 43 11.47 8.18 -13.88
N GLU A 44 11.13 9.18 -14.70
CA GLU A 44 9.96 10.05 -14.54
C GLU A 44 8.68 9.22 -14.41
N ASP A 45 7.77 9.64 -13.53
CA ASP A 45 6.49 8.97 -13.24
C ASP A 45 6.61 7.50 -12.79
N VAL A 46 7.82 7.06 -12.43
CA VAL A 46 8.08 5.71 -11.92
C VAL A 46 8.67 5.79 -10.52
N ASP A 47 9.79 6.50 -10.39
CA ASP A 47 10.49 6.64 -9.12
C ASP A 47 10.02 7.89 -8.37
N TYR A 48 9.90 9.02 -9.10
CA TYR A 48 9.28 10.25 -8.63
C TYR A 48 8.58 10.98 -9.78
N HIS A 49 7.67 11.89 -9.44
CA HIS A 49 7.32 13.02 -10.31
C HIS A 49 8.37 14.11 -10.10
N TYR A 50 9.14 14.46 -11.14
CA TYR A 50 10.19 15.46 -11.03
C TYR A 50 9.67 16.80 -11.52
N ILE A 51 9.64 17.79 -10.62
CA ILE A 51 9.06 19.10 -10.90
C ILE A 51 10.06 20.22 -10.59
N SER A 52 9.80 21.41 -11.12
CA SER A 52 10.54 22.61 -10.74
C SER A 52 10.11 23.16 -9.37
N GLU A 53 10.98 23.98 -8.76
CA GLU A 53 10.65 24.73 -7.53
C GLU A 53 9.39 25.61 -7.70
N ASP A 54 9.19 26.20 -8.87
CA ASP A 54 8.02 27.02 -9.15
C ASP A 54 6.73 26.20 -9.26
N GLU A 55 6.81 24.97 -9.78
CA GLU A 55 5.69 24.03 -9.77
C GLU A 55 5.39 23.56 -8.35
N PHE A 56 6.41 23.26 -7.55
CA PHE A 56 6.24 22.87 -6.15
C PHE A 56 5.50 23.95 -5.34
N LYS A 57 5.91 25.22 -5.46
CA LYS A 57 5.25 26.34 -4.79
C LYS A 57 3.78 26.47 -5.19
N LYS A 58 3.44 26.18 -6.44
CA LYS A 58 2.04 26.16 -6.89
C LYS A 58 1.26 25.03 -6.21
N LEU A 59 1.81 23.82 -6.11
CA LEU A 59 1.16 22.71 -5.41
C LEU A 59 0.96 23.01 -3.92
N GLU A 60 1.99 23.54 -3.26
CA GLU A 60 1.94 23.92 -1.85
C GLU A 60 0.85 24.96 -1.59
N SER A 61 0.70 25.96 -2.47
CA SER A 61 -0.32 27.00 -2.34
C SER A 61 -1.77 26.51 -2.48
N LYS A 62 -1.99 25.33 -3.08
CA LYS A 62 -3.32 24.76 -3.31
C LYS A 62 -3.82 23.85 -2.18
N ASP A 63 -3.02 23.62 -1.14
CA ASP A 63 -3.33 22.68 -0.04
C ASP A 63 -3.65 21.25 -0.55
N CYS A 64 -3.03 20.85 -1.68
CA CYS A 64 -3.25 19.56 -2.32
C CYS A 64 -2.31 18.45 -1.80
N LEU A 65 -1.37 18.78 -0.92
CA LEU A 65 -0.33 17.86 -0.46
C LEU A 65 -0.82 16.99 0.71
N LEU A 66 -0.65 15.68 0.59
CA LEU A 66 -0.82 14.73 1.70
C LEU A 66 0.35 14.80 2.69
N GLU A 67 1.52 15.16 2.18
CA GLU A 67 2.78 15.22 2.92
C GLU A 67 3.73 16.16 2.20
N ASN A 68 4.57 16.85 2.96
CA ASN A 68 5.65 17.69 2.47
C ASN A 68 6.84 17.62 3.44
N THR A 69 8.03 17.43 2.90
CA THR A 69 9.30 17.47 3.62
C THR A 69 10.39 18.09 2.77
N GLN A 70 11.36 18.71 3.42
CA GLN A 70 12.51 19.30 2.77
C GLN A 70 13.77 18.56 3.21
N TYR A 71 14.57 18.14 2.23
CA TYR A 71 15.89 17.56 2.46
C TYR A 71 16.94 18.37 1.71
N ARG A 72 17.77 19.08 2.49
CA ARG A 72 18.68 20.12 1.99
C ARG A 72 17.89 21.18 1.22
N GLU A 73 18.27 21.46 -0.02
CA GLU A 73 17.57 22.39 -0.92
C GLU A 73 16.34 21.78 -1.62
N TRP A 74 16.15 20.47 -1.59
CA TRP A 74 15.11 19.79 -2.36
C TRP A 74 13.86 19.50 -1.54
N HIS A 75 12.71 19.68 -2.17
CA HIS A 75 11.41 19.32 -1.63
C HIS A 75 11.01 17.92 -2.07
N TYR A 76 10.30 17.22 -1.18
CA TYR A 76 9.67 15.94 -1.41
C TYR A 76 8.25 16.00 -0.88
N CYS A 77 7.28 15.59 -1.67
CA CYS A 77 5.89 15.62 -1.25
C CYS A 77 5.07 14.50 -1.87
N ILE A 78 3.88 14.30 -1.34
CA ILE A 78 2.85 13.47 -1.97
C ILE A 78 1.70 14.39 -2.38
N ASP A 79 1.53 14.58 -3.68
CA ASP A 79 0.44 15.37 -4.25
C ASP A 79 -0.75 14.49 -4.63
N ARG A 80 -1.97 14.99 -4.35
CA ARG A 80 -3.23 14.30 -4.67
C ARG A 80 -3.55 14.31 -6.16
N GLU A 81 -3.23 15.37 -6.89
CA GLU A 81 -3.57 15.54 -8.31
C GLU A 81 -2.74 14.58 -9.18
N PHE A 82 -1.41 14.58 -9.04
CA PHE A 82 -0.50 13.69 -9.78
C PHE A 82 -0.85 12.21 -9.58
N ASN A 83 -1.26 11.84 -8.37
CA ASN A 83 -1.62 10.46 -8.04
C ASN A 83 -3.09 10.11 -8.34
N ASN A 84 -3.88 11.04 -8.88
CA ASN A 84 -5.34 10.90 -9.04
C ASN A 84 -6.00 10.33 -7.77
N PHE A 85 -5.55 10.82 -6.61
CA PHE A 85 -5.80 10.20 -5.32
C PHE A 85 -7.29 10.27 -4.95
N ASN A 86 -7.90 9.10 -4.74
CA ASN A 86 -9.31 8.99 -4.38
C ASN A 86 -9.58 7.74 -3.53
N LEU A 87 -9.59 7.93 -2.20
CA LEU A 87 -9.87 6.87 -1.22
C LEU A 87 -11.31 6.35 -1.23
N SER A 88 -12.24 6.99 -1.95
CA SER A 88 -13.59 6.42 -2.10
C SER A 88 -13.63 5.27 -3.12
N LYS A 89 -12.58 5.13 -3.94
CA LYS A 89 -12.56 4.19 -5.08
C LYS A 89 -11.50 3.10 -5.00
N HIS A 90 -10.34 3.38 -4.41
CA HIS A 90 -9.18 2.49 -4.49
C HIS A 90 -8.40 2.43 -3.19
N ASP A 91 -7.84 1.25 -2.91
CA ASP A 91 -6.77 1.08 -1.93
C ASP A 91 -5.46 1.54 -2.54
N TYR A 92 -4.66 2.28 -1.75
CA TYR A 92 -3.37 2.82 -2.18
C TYR A 92 -2.22 2.27 -1.34
N VAL A 93 -1.02 2.25 -1.89
CA VAL A 93 0.21 1.96 -1.16
C VAL A 93 1.23 3.07 -1.41
N CYS A 94 1.92 3.50 -0.35
CA CYS A 94 3.06 4.42 -0.47
C CYS A 94 4.20 3.98 0.45
N VAL A 95 5.43 4.26 0.04
CA VAL A 95 6.59 4.27 0.95
C VAL A 95 6.72 5.66 1.57
N ILE A 96 6.78 5.73 2.89
CA ILE A 96 6.86 7.02 3.60
C ILE A 96 7.74 6.94 4.84
N GLU A 97 8.31 8.08 5.22
CA GLU A 97 9.03 8.26 6.47
C GLU A 97 8.09 8.58 7.65
N PRO A 98 8.52 8.39 8.90
CA PRO A 98 7.71 8.64 10.11
C PRO A 98 7.03 10.02 10.15
N ASN A 99 7.75 11.10 9.84
CA ASN A 99 7.16 12.43 9.81
C ASN A 99 6.06 12.53 8.74
N GLY A 100 6.32 11.98 7.57
CA GLY A 100 5.33 11.97 6.49
C GLY A 100 4.10 11.14 6.81
N TYR A 101 4.27 9.98 7.45
CA TYR A 101 3.16 9.16 7.94
C TYR A 101 2.25 9.93 8.93
N ARG A 102 2.84 10.70 9.85
CA ARG A 102 2.07 11.55 10.78
C ARG A 102 1.29 12.64 10.05
N GLN A 103 1.88 13.26 9.03
CA GLN A 103 1.18 14.24 8.18
C GLN A 103 0.01 13.59 7.41
N ILE A 104 0.22 12.42 6.82
CA ILE A 104 -0.83 11.66 6.13
C ILE A 104 -1.99 11.35 7.08
N ILE A 105 -1.72 10.90 8.31
CA ILE A 105 -2.76 10.66 9.32
C ILE A 105 -3.53 11.95 9.63
N LYS A 106 -2.82 13.06 9.83
CA LYS A 106 -3.44 14.36 10.10
C LYS A 106 -4.38 14.79 8.95
N ASN A 107 -3.98 14.53 7.71
CA ASN A 107 -4.69 14.97 6.51
C ASN A 107 -5.81 14.03 6.05
N LEU A 108 -5.79 12.76 6.44
CA LEU A 108 -6.75 11.74 5.99
C LEU A 108 -7.59 11.12 7.11
N GLY A 109 -7.22 11.31 8.38
CA GLY A 109 -7.81 10.60 9.50
C GLY A 109 -7.16 9.22 9.70
N LYS A 110 -6.86 8.88 10.96
CA LYS A 110 -6.19 7.62 11.33
C LYS A 110 -6.98 6.39 10.87
N GLU A 111 -8.30 6.47 10.86
CA GLU A 111 -9.16 5.40 10.38
C GLU A 111 -8.96 5.08 8.90
N ASN A 112 -8.46 6.00 8.07
CA ASN A 112 -8.27 5.78 6.64
C ASN A 112 -6.85 5.31 6.27
N VAL A 113 -5.96 5.19 7.26
CA VAL A 113 -4.53 4.94 7.05
C VAL A 113 -4.09 3.72 7.86
N ILE A 114 -3.42 2.77 7.20
CA ILE A 114 -2.78 1.63 7.85
C ILE A 114 -1.26 1.77 7.71
N GLY A 115 -0.57 1.99 8.82
CA GLY A 115 0.88 2.00 8.91
C GLY A 115 1.44 0.60 9.10
N VAL A 116 2.38 0.21 8.23
CA VAL A 116 3.12 -1.05 8.34
C VAL A 116 4.61 -0.71 8.39
N TYR A 117 5.22 -0.89 9.55
CA TYR A 117 6.67 -0.80 9.68
C TYR A 117 7.30 -2.15 9.33
N ILE A 118 8.07 -2.18 8.26
CA ILE A 118 8.89 -3.33 7.92
C ILE A 118 10.32 -3.11 8.43
N TYR A 119 10.86 -4.10 9.13
CA TYR A 119 12.19 -4.03 9.72
C TYR A 119 13.06 -5.21 9.32
N VAL A 120 14.36 -4.99 9.36
CA VAL A 120 15.41 -5.95 9.03
C VAL A 120 16.56 -5.67 9.98
N GLU A 121 17.25 -6.71 10.43
CA GLU A 121 18.44 -6.59 11.26
C GLU A 121 19.48 -5.65 10.65
N ASP A 122 20.10 -4.83 11.48
CA ASP A 122 20.99 -3.75 11.03
C ASP A 122 22.19 -4.25 10.22
N LYS A 123 22.75 -5.40 10.60
CA LYS A 123 23.82 -6.07 9.83
C LYS A 123 23.35 -6.38 8.40
N GLU A 124 22.16 -6.93 8.26
CA GLU A 124 21.60 -7.30 6.95
C GLU A 124 21.27 -6.06 6.12
N ARG A 125 20.77 -4.98 6.74
CA ARG A 125 20.54 -3.70 6.07
C ARG A 125 21.84 -3.10 5.51
N LEU A 126 22.92 -3.13 6.28
CA LEU A 126 24.23 -2.66 5.83
C LEU A 126 24.75 -3.51 4.67
N LEU A 127 24.68 -4.85 4.78
CA LEU A 127 25.06 -5.75 3.69
C LEU A 127 24.25 -5.48 2.42
N ARG A 128 22.93 -5.32 2.51
CA ARG A 128 22.07 -4.98 1.35
C ARG A 128 22.42 -3.62 0.74
N SER A 129 22.83 -2.65 1.56
CA SER A 129 23.22 -1.32 1.08
C SER A 129 24.53 -1.38 0.29
N LEU A 130 25.51 -2.14 0.78
CA LEU A 130 26.80 -2.32 0.11
C LEU A 130 26.67 -3.06 -1.23
N HIS A 131 25.72 -3.99 -1.36
CA HIS A 131 25.49 -4.74 -2.60
C HIS A 131 24.51 -4.06 -3.57
N ARG A 132 23.97 -2.89 -3.23
CA ARG A 132 22.98 -2.20 -4.08
C ARG A 132 23.60 -1.66 -5.37
N GLU A 133 24.84 -1.20 -5.29
CA GLU A 133 25.56 -0.52 -6.37
C GLU A 133 26.92 -1.18 -6.57
N ILE A 134 27.46 -1.15 -7.79
CA ILE A 134 28.78 -1.73 -8.10
C ILE A 134 29.88 -1.01 -7.32
N GLN A 135 29.76 0.31 -7.13
CA GLN A 135 30.65 1.14 -6.33
C GLN A 135 29.85 1.85 -5.24
N PRO A 136 29.69 1.22 -4.05
CA PRO A 136 28.88 1.81 -2.99
C PRO A 136 29.54 3.04 -2.38
N ASP A 137 28.78 4.13 -2.25
CA ASP A 137 29.18 5.29 -1.44
C ASP A 137 29.01 4.97 0.06
N CYS A 138 30.08 4.49 0.68
CA CYS A 138 30.10 4.18 2.11
C CYS A 138 29.75 5.38 3.00
N GLN A 139 30.04 6.62 2.59
CA GLN A 139 29.71 7.80 3.39
C GLN A 139 28.21 8.03 3.40
N GLU A 140 27.55 7.96 2.24
CA GLU A 140 26.10 8.08 2.13
C GLU A 140 25.37 6.92 2.82
N ILE A 141 25.90 5.69 2.71
CA ILE A 141 25.36 4.52 3.42
C ILE A 141 25.39 4.75 4.94
N CYS A 142 26.55 5.12 5.50
CA CYS A 142 26.68 5.40 6.94
C CYS A 142 25.77 6.55 7.38
N ARG A 143 25.69 7.62 6.59
CA ARG A 143 24.83 8.77 6.88
C ARG A 143 23.35 8.38 6.95
N ARG A 144 22.84 7.64 5.96
CA ARG A 144 21.46 7.14 5.96
C ARG A 144 21.20 6.20 7.12
N PHE A 145 22.14 5.29 7.38
CA PHE A 145 22.01 4.32 8.46
C PHE A 145 21.87 5.00 9.82
N LEU A 146 22.72 5.97 10.13
CA LEU A 146 22.64 6.74 11.38
C LEU A 146 21.36 7.59 11.44
N SER A 147 21.02 8.30 10.36
CA SER A 147 19.80 9.09 10.27
C SER A 147 18.53 8.26 10.51
N ASP A 148 18.51 7.01 10.05
CA ASP A 148 17.37 6.10 10.25
C ASP A 148 17.20 5.67 11.71
N ILE A 149 18.26 5.64 12.52
CA ILE A 149 18.17 5.26 13.94
C ILE A 149 17.29 6.26 14.68
N ASP A 150 17.58 7.55 14.51
CA ASP A 150 16.84 8.63 15.16
C ASP A 150 15.45 8.77 14.56
N LEU A 151 15.34 8.77 13.23
CA LEU A 151 14.07 9.01 12.54
C LEU A 151 13.01 7.95 12.86
N PHE A 152 13.40 6.68 12.94
CA PHE A 152 12.50 5.55 13.20
C PHE A 152 12.47 5.14 14.68
N SER A 153 13.01 5.96 15.58
CA SER A 153 12.92 5.69 17.02
C SER A 153 11.45 5.64 17.45
N ASN A 154 11.06 4.55 18.13
CA ASN A 154 9.71 4.30 18.64
C ASN A 154 8.59 4.23 17.59
N ILE A 155 8.93 4.10 16.30
CA ILE A 155 7.92 4.04 15.23
C ILE A 155 6.97 2.84 15.41
N GLU A 156 7.45 1.76 16.02
CA GLU A 156 6.68 0.56 16.37
C GLU A 156 5.50 0.84 17.30
N LEU A 157 5.50 1.98 18.01
CA LEU A 157 4.41 2.41 18.88
C LEU A 157 3.34 3.23 18.14
N GLU A 158 3.62 3.70 16.92
CA GLU A 158 2.74 4.58 16.14
C GLU A 158 2.06 3.88 14.95
N VAL A 159 2.66 2.80 14.46
CA VAL A 159 2.15 2.03 13.33
C VAL A 159 1.19 0.93 13.79
N ASP A 160 0.36 0.44 12.87
CA ASP A 160 -0.61 -0.62 13.18
C ASP A 160 0.05 -2.00 13.19
N TYR A 161 1.10 -2.19 12.38
CA TYR A 161 1.78 -3.48 12.23
C TYR A 161 3.29 -3.32 12.13
N CYS A 162 4.02 -4.25 12.75
CA CYS A 162 5.47 -4.42 12.59
C CYS A 162 5.76 -5.80 11.97
N ILE A 163 6.50 -5.84 10.86
CA ILE A 163 6.77 -7.09 10.13
C ILE A 163 8.27 -7.21 9.84
N GLU A 164 8.87 -8.33 10.24
CA GLU A 164 10.26 -8.63 9.91
C GLU A 164 10.40 -9.05 8.44
N ASN A 165 11.17 -8.32 7.64
CA ASN A 165 11.37 -8.59 6.22
C ASN A 165 12.59 -9.48 5.94
N LYS A 166 12.51 -10.74 6.37
CA LYS A 166 13.48 -11.78 5.99
C LYS A 166 13.39 -12.13 4.51
N LEU A 167 12.17 -12.38 4.04
CA LEU A 167 11.85 -12.72 2.66
C LEU A 167 10.68 -11.85 2.19
N VAL A 168 10.92 -11.03 1.17
CA VAL A 168 9.95 -10.05 0.66
C VAL A 168 8.61 -10.69 0.32
N TYR A 169 8.61 -11.89 -0.27
CA TYR A 169 7.39 -12.61 -0.61
C TYR A 169 6.50 -12.90 0.62
N ASN A 170 7.11 -13.23 1.76
CA ASN A 170 6.37 -13.52 2.98
C ASN A 170 5.77 -12.24 3.56
N THR A 171 6.57 -11.16 3.63
CA THR A 171 6.11 -9.83 4.07
C THR A 171 4.95 -9.33 3.22
N VAL A 172 5.05 -9.44 1.90
CA VAL A 172 3.97 -9.05 0.98
C VAL A 172 2.69 -9.89 1.21
N ASN A 173 2.81 -11.19 1.46
CA ASN A 173 1.66 -12.03 1.75
C ASN A 173 1.01 -11.70 3.10
N GLU A 174 1.80 -11.32 4.09
CA GLU A 174 1.29 -10.89 5.40
C GLU A 174 0.54 -9.56 5.30
N ILE A 175 1.11 -8.57 4.60
CA ILE A 175 0.43 -7.30 4.31
C ILE A 175 -0.84 -7.54 3.49
N HIS A 176 -0.82 -8.47 2.53
CA HIS A 176 -2.02 -8.83 1.78
C HIS A 176 -3.13 -9.41 2.67
N LYS A 177 -2.80 -10.19 3.70
CA LYS A 177 -3.81 -10.65 4.67
C LYS A 177 -4.39 -9.49 5.47
N ILE A 178 -3.54 -8.53 5.89
CA ILE A 178 -3.98 -7.31 6.58
C ILE A 178 -4.95 -6.52 5.70
N ILE A 179 -4.62 -6.34 4.41
CA ILE A 179 -5.48 -5.65 3.45
C ILE A 179 -6.86 -6.30 3.39
N LEU A 180 -6.89 -7.62 3.19
CA LEU A 180 -8.13 -8.38 3.06
C LEU A 180 -8.98 -8.36 4.34
N PHE A 181 -8.34 -8.37 5.51
CA PHE A 181 -9.03 -8.26 6.78
C PHE A 181 -9.71 -6.88 6.96
N ASN A 182 -9.07 -5.83 6.45
CA ASN A 182 -9.55 -4.45 6.53
C ASN A 182 -10.53 -4.06 5.40
N GLN A 183 -10.79 -4.96 4.44
CA GLN A 183 -11.80 -4.71 3.42
C GLN A 183 -13.20 -4.59 4.06
N PRO A 184 -14.05 -3.68 3.54
CA PRO A 184 -15.42 -3.54 4.02
C PRO A 184 -16.19 -4.85 3.90
N VAL A 185 -16.97 -5.16 4.94
CA VAL A 185 -17.83 -6.34 4.96
C VAL A 185 -19.08 -6.04 4.17
N ILE A 186 -19.36 -6.84 3.14
CA ILE A 186 -20.66 -6.80 2.47
C ILE A 186 -21.72 -7.35 3.45
N PRO A 187 -22.74 -6.56 3.84
CA PRO A 187 -23.77 -6.99 4.78
C PRO A 187 -24.55 -8.21 4.30
N GLU A 188 -25.10 -8.98 5.25
CA GLU A 188 -26.11 -9.99 4.93
C GLU A 188 -27.36 -9.31 4.34
N GLY A 189 -27.92 -9.91 3.29
CA GLY A 189 -29.04 -9.36 2.53
C GLY A 189 -28.66 -8.47 1.35
N SER A 190 -27.42 -7.94 1.29
CA SER A 190 -26.98 -7.11 0.15
C SER A 190 -27.07 -7.86 -1.18
N GLU A 191 -27.56 -7.17 -2.21
CA GLU A 191 -27.49 -7.65 -3.59
C GLU A 191 -26.10 -7.45 -4.15
N ILE A 192 -25.56 -8.50 -4.75
CA ILE A 192 -24.22 -8.50 -5.32
C ILE A 192 -24.23 -9.06 -6.74
N LYS A 193 -23.26 -8.65 -7.53
CA LYS A 193 -22.90 -9.28 -8.80
C LYS A 193 -21.59 -10.04 -8.64
N ILE A 194 -21.52 -11.25 -9.19
CA ILE A 194 -20.25 -11.99 -9.27
C ILE A 194 -19.40 -11.32 -10.34
N LYS A 195 -18.33 -10.63 -9.94
CA LYS A 195 -17.46 -9.87 -10.85
C LYS A 195 -16.43 -10.75 -11.54
N GLN A 196 -15.84 -11.68 -10.81
CA GLN A 196 -14.74 -12.52 -11.28
C GLN A 196 -14.55 -13.75 -10.38
N ILE A 197 -13.76 -14.73 -10.83
CA ILE A 197 -13.28 -15.85 -10.00
C ILE A 197 -11.75 -15.77 -9.93
N ASN A 198 -11.19 -15.60 -8.73
CA ASN A 198 -9.76 -15.35 -8.56
C ASN A 198 -8.90 -16.57 -8.90
N ASN A 199 -9.44 -17.78 -8.72
CA ASN A 199 -8.74 -19.03 -9.06
C ASN A 199 -9.61 -19.94 -9.92
N PRO A 200 -9.76 -19.65 -11.23
CA PRO A 200 -10.61 -20.41 -12.14
C PRO A 200 -10.21 -21.87 -12.24
N LYS A 201 -8.91 -22.19 -12.10
CA LYS A 201 -8.41 -23.58 -12.13
C LYS A 201 -8.97 -24.41 -10.96
N LYS A 202 -9.02 -23.83 -9.75
CA LYS A 202 -9.55 -24.50 -8.55
C LYS A 202 -11.07 -24.41 -8.43
N ALA A 203 -11.68 -23.36 -8.96
CA ALA A 203 -13.11 -23.07 -8.84
C ALA A 203 -13.80 -22.97 -10.20
N HIS A 204 -13.49 -23.91 -11.12
CA HIS A 204 -14.00 -23.87 -12.49
C HIS A 204 -15.53 -23.92 -12.58
N HIS A 205 -16.18 -24.64 -11.67
CA HIS A 205 -17.64 -24.72 -11.54
C HIS A 205 -18.31 -23.38 -11.18
N LEU A 206 -17.56 -22.38 -10.70
CA LEU A 206 -18.09 -21.05 -10.41
C LEU A 206 -17.92 -20.07 -11.57
N ILE A 207 -17.22 -20.43 -12.64
CA ILE A 207 -16.96 -19.52 -13.77
C ILE A 207 -18.26 -19.10 -14.45
N GLU A 208 -19.21 -20.02 -14.61
CA GLU A 208 -20.54 -19.73 -15.18
C GLU A 208 -21.39 -18.77 -14.32
N ARG A 209 -21.00 -18.56 -13.06
CA ARG A 209 -21.66 -17.62 -12.16
C ARG A 209 -21.21 -16.18 -12.38
N VAL A 210 -20.09 -15.95 -13.09
CA VAL A 210 -19.62 -14.58 -13.39
C VAL A 210 -20.70 -13.82 -14.15
N GLY A 211 -21.04 -12.63 -13.67
CA GLY A 211 -22.10 -11.78 -14.18
C GLY A 211 -23.47 -12.01 -13.55
N GLN A 212 -23.70 -13.14 -12.86
CA GLN A 212 -24.96 -13.41 -12.17
C GLN A 212 -25.11 -12.54 -10.92
N ILE A 213 -26.37 -12.30 -10.55
CA ILE A 213 -26.76 -11.56 -9.35
C ILE A 213 -27.21 -12.54 -8.28
N GLY A 214 -26.82 -12.29 -7.04
CA GLY A 214 -27.27 -13.04 -5.88
C GLY A 214 -27.35 -12.15 -4.64
N LYS A 215 -27.81 -12.72 -3.53
CA LYS A 215 -27.87 -12.05 -2.23
C LYS A 215 -26.90 -12.68 -1.24
N ILE A 216 -26.24 -11.87 -0.43
CA ILE A 216 -25.43 -12.39 0.68
C ILE A 216 -26.35 -13.07 1.68
N TYR A 217 -26.19 -14.38 1.84
CA TYR A 217 -26.92 -15.17 2.83
C TYR A 217 -26.23 -15.15 4.18
N THR A 218 -24.93 -15.46 4.21
CA THR A 218 -24.08 -15.35 5.41
C THR A 218 -22.65 -14.97 5.02
N ASN A 219 -21.86 -14.50 5.98
CA ASN A 219 -20.42 -14.37 5.80
C ASN A 219 -19.64 -14.99 6.98
N HIS A 220 -18.45 -15.52 6.70
CA HIS A 220 -17.57 -16.12 7.70
C HIS A 220 -16.12 -15.66 7.49
N VAL A 221 -15.43 -15.31 8.58
CA VAL A 221 -13.98 -15.12 8.57
C VAL A 221 -13.33 -16.49 8.64
N ILE A 222 -12.44 -16.81 7.69
CA ILE A 222 -11.68 -18.06 7.67
C ILE A 222 -10.24 -17.84 8.11
N LEU A 223 -9.52 -18.94 8.39
CA LEU A 223 -8.08 -18.93 8.69
C LEU A 223 -7.30 -18.06 7.67
N ASN A 224 -6.45 -17.17 8.18
CA ASN A 224 -5.70 -16.14 7.45
C ASN A 224 -6.45 -14.82 7.13
N GLY A 225 -7.60 -14.55 7.74
CA GLY A 225 -8.28 -13.24 7.67
C GLY A 225 -9.11 -13.01 6.41
N TYR A 226 -9.19 -13.99 5.51
CA TYR A 226 -10.08 -13.93 4.35
C TYR A 226 -11.54 -14.02 4.83
N ARG A 227 -12.43 -13.24 4.19
CA ARG A 227 -13.88 -13.40 4.34
C ARG A 227 -14.44 -14.20 3.19
N LYS A 228 -15.22 -15.23 3.52
CA LYS A 228 -15.94 -16.06 2.57
C LYS A 228 -17.43 -15.78 2.74
N TYR A 229 -18.08 -15.41 1.65
CA TYR A 229 -19.49 -15.04 1.58
C TYR A 229 -20.26 -16.18 0.98
N LYS A 230 -21.34 -16.62 1.64
CA LYS A 230 -22.33 -17.51 1.05
C LYS A 230 -23.34 -16.67 0.30
N VAL A 231 -23.44 -16.86 -1.00
CA VAL A 231 -24.36 -16.14 -1.89
C VAL A 231 -25.53 -17.07 -2.24
N LEU A 232 -26.76 -16.58 -2.09
CA LEU A 232 -28.00 -17.21 -2.51
C LEU A 232 -28.46 -16.66 -3.86
N PHE A 233 -28.76 -17.55 -4.80
CA PHE A 233 -29.24 -17.20 -6.14
C PHE A 233 -30.76 -17.43 -6.26
N ASN A 234 -31.38 -16.88 -7.31
CA ASN A 234 -32.84 -16.94 -7.54
C ASN A 234 -33.41 -18.36 -7.65
N ASN A 235 -32.59 -19.34 -8.00
CA ASN A 235 -32.96 -20.76 -8.08
C ASN A 235 -32.78 -21.51 -6.75
N ASN A 236 -32.65 -20.80 -5.62
CA ASN A 236 -32.37 -21.31 -4.28
C ASN A 236 -31.02 -22.04 -4.13
N GLU A 237 -30.14 -21.97 -5.13
CA GLU A 237 -28.78 -22.50 -5.00
C GLU A 237 -27.90 -21.55 -4.20
N THR A 238 -26.91 -22.11 -3.52
CA THR A 238 -25.91 -21.31 -2.80
C THR A 238 -24.51 -21.69 -3.23
N ALA A 239 -23.65 -20.70 -3.34
CA ALA A 239 -22.21 -20.90 -3.56
C ALA A 239 -21.41 -19.92 -2.71
N TYR A 240 -20.14 -20.21 -2.55
CA TYR A 240 -19.27 -19.37 -1.73
C TYR A 240 -18.26 -18.60 -2.58
N PHE A 241 -18.05 -17.34 -2.22
CA PHE A 241 -17.16 -16.42 -2.91
C PHE A 241 -16.31 -15.64 -1.91
N PHE A 242 -15.18 -15.11 -2.36
CA PHE A 242 -14.39 -14.13 -1.60
C PHE A 242 -14.88 -12.71 -1.87
N GLY A 243 -14.70 -11.79 -0.93
CA GLY A 243 -15.21 -10.41 -1.07
C GLY A 243 -14.72 -9.70 -2.34
N ASN A 244 -13.49 -9.95 -2.77
CA ASN A 244 -12.90 -9.40 -3.99
C ASN A 244 -13.39 -10.06 -5.31
N GLU A 245 -14.25 -11.07 -5.22
CA GLU A 245 -14.97 -11.69 -6.36
C GLU A 245 -16.36 -11.06 -6.55
N LEU A 246 -16.80 -10.23 -5.60
CA LEU A 246 -18.13 -9.68 -5.51
C LEU A 246 -18.12 -8.17 -5.76
N GLU A 247 -19.19 -7.67 -6.34
CA GLU A 247 -19.47 -6.25 -6.49
C GLU A 247 -20.86 -5.97 -5.90
N GLU A 248 -20.95 -5.13 -4.89
CA GLU A 248 -22.23 -4.74 -4.29
C GLU A 248 -23.02 -3.85 -5.24
N ILE A 249 -24.27 -4.24 -5.50
CA ILE A 249 -25.21 -3.49 -6.33
C ILE A 249 -25.92 -2.52 -5.41
N LYS A 250 -25.69 -1.23 -5.60
CA LYS A 250 -26.38 -0.15 -4.87
C LYS A 250 -27.80 0.04 -5.38
#